data_AF-A0A7K0Q195-F1
#
_entry.id   AF-A0A7K0Q195-F1
#
_cell.length_a   1.000
_cell.length_b   1.000
_cell.length_c   1.000
_cell.angle_alpha   90.00
_cell.angle_beta   90.00
_cell.angle_gamma   90.00
#
_symmetry.space_group_name_H-M   'P 1'
#
loop_
_entity.id
_entity.type
_entity.pdbx_description
1 polymer ?
#
loop_
_entity_poly.entity_id
_entity_poly.type
_entity_poly.pdbx_seq_one_letter_code
_entity_poly.pdbx_strand_id
1 'polypeptide(L)'
;MGQRARHQAHRCGARPPRSARRLAGGRGPRRPGRRAAGRARPPAPHPTGDRVEPGGLPGGDHRGGRGAAGHRGPRPTALHGHGLTTPPTTTPTQEGAHLMAEIVFGAGTSHSPLLAAPPTLWAERADQDRHNPELYDNEGVIRSFDDLAARADGRFAEQMTMAAWEENWQRCQTALDRLREDFRAAAPDVVLIVGDDQRELFTETNQPAMAISAAAEMKTGLLDDHDSEFLKEAAHSYLMDQEFTFRGHAQLAEDLARGLMDENIDIGWMTGAPPGTGFGHAYGFPIHRFLLPDPVPVIPFMLNTYYPPNQPTPRRCFQLGRALRAAAAASPLDLRIAVLASGGLSHFVVDEQLDRRVLDAIENKDAETLCTIPTELLNSGSSEIRNWITIAGAMEGRDVRWSEYVPIVRSAAGTGCAMSFVSWT
;
A
#
# COMPACT_ATOMS: atom_id res chain seq x y z
N MET A 1 43.00 -23.38 21.96
CA MET A 1 43.41 -23.40 20.54
C MET A 1 42.14 -23.38 19.71
N GLY A 2 41.67 -22.19 19.33
CA GLY A 2 40.38 -21.99 18.66
C GLY A 2 40.50 -22.12 17.14
N GLN A 3 39.60 -22.91 16.54
CA GLN A 3 39.46 -23.03 15.09
C GLN A 3 38.59 -21.88 14.58
N ARG A 4 39.18 -21.05 13.71
CA ARG A 4 38.50 -20.01 12.93
C ARG A 4 37.88 -20.63 11.69
N ALA A 5 36.56 -20.62 11.59
CA ALA A 5 35.84 -20.87 10.33
C ALA A 5 35.85 -19.57 9.50
N ARG A 6 36.30 -19.67 8.25
CA ARG A 6 36.28 -18.60 7.26
C ARG A 6 34.93 -18.63 6.55
N HIS A 7 34.15 -17.55 6.63
CA HIS A 7 33.01 -17.35 5.72
C HIS A 7 33.45 -16.52 4.51
N GLN A 8 33.25 -17.09 3.32
CA GLN A 8 33.40 -16.43 2.03
C GLN A 8 32.16 -15.56 1.76
N ALA A 9 32.40 -14.28 1.55
CA ALA A 9 31.40 -13.33 1.08
C ALA A 9 31.09 -13.57 -0.41
N HIS A 10 29.82 -13.82 -0.73
CA HIS A 10 29.32 -13.81 -2.10
C HIS A 10 29.08 -12.36 -2.55
N ARG A 11 29.95 -11.87 -3.43
CA ARG A 11 29.78 -10.61 -4.16
C ARG A 11 28.77 -10.81 -5.29
N CYS A 12 27.59 -10.18 -5.21
CA CYS A 12 26.67 -10.05 -6.34
C CYS A 12 26.92 -8.72 -7.04
N GLY A 13 27.92 -8.70 -7.94
CA GLY A 13 28.13 -7.59 -8.88
C GLY A 13 27.54 -7.96 -10.23
N ALA A 14 26.44 -7.33 -10.60
CA ALA A 14 25.87 -7.44 -11.94
C ALA A 14 26.84 -6.82 -12.97
N ARG A 15 27.42 -7.65 -13.84
CA ARG A 15 28.18 -7.21 -15.02
C ARG A 15 27.24 -7.03 -16.22
N PRO A 16 27.36 -5.97 -17.02
CA PRO A 16 26.57 -5.81 -18.24
C PRO A 16 27.10 -6.73 -19.36
N PRO A 17 26.25 -7.12 -20.33
CA PRO A 17 26.66 -8.01 -21.40
C PRO A 17 27.55 -7.29 -22.43
N ARG A 18 28.60 -8.01 -22.87
CA ARG A 18 29.55 -7.58 -23.90
C ARG A 18 28.87 -7.49 -25.27
N SER A 19 28.94 -6.33 -25.88
CA SER A 19 28.59 -6.09 -27.28
C SER A 19 29.66 -6.67 -28.24
N ALA A 20 29.19 -7.36 -29.27
CA ALA A 20 30.03 -7.86 -30.36
C ALA A 20 30.33 -6.73 -31.36
N ARG A 21 31.63 -6.47 -31.59
CA ARG A 21 32.12 -5.66 -32.71
C ARG A 21 32.11 -6.48 -34.01
N ARG A 22 31.56 -5.92 -35.09
CA ARG A 22 32.11 -6.07 -36.46
C ARG A 22 31.81 -4.82 -37.33
N LEU A 23 32.92 -4.15 -37.68
CA LEU A 23 33.33 -3.55 -38.96
C LEU A 23 32.43 -2.55 -39.71
N ALA A 24 32.88 -1.28 -39.63
CA ALA A 24 33.15 -0.29 -40.68
C ALA A 24 32.49 -0.39 -42.08
N GLY A 25 31.90 0.74 -42.50
CA GLY A 25 31.68 1.12 -43.89
C GLY A 25 30.85 2.40 -44.01
N GLY A 26 31.49 3.56 -44.20
CA GLY A 26 30.84 4.87 -44.25
C GLY A 26 30.24 5.28 -45.60
N ARG A 27 29.30 6.23 -45.56
CA ARG A 27 29.18 7.45 -46.40
C ARG A 27 27.86 8.17 -46.09
N GLY A 28 27.92 9.48 -45.87
CA GLY A 28 26.77 10.37 -45.67
C GLY A 28 26.06 10.79 -46.98
N PRO A 29 25.32 11.91 -47.00
CA PRO A 29 23.87 11.89 -46.79
C PRO A 29 23.08 12.31 -48.04
N ARG A 30 21.81 11.87 -48.13
CA ARG A 30 20.79 12.47 -49.01
C ARG A 30 19.42 12.49 -48.33
N ARG A 31 18.82 13.69 -48.27
CA ARG A 31 17.38 13.97 -48.08
C ARG A 31 16.92 14.79 -49.30
N PRO A 32 15.61 15.05 -49.51
CA PRO A 32 14.42 14.26 -49.18
C PRO A 32 13.47 14.12 -50.40
N GLY A 33 12.57 13.13 -50.38
CA GLY A 33 11.50 12.97 -51.38
C GLY A 33 10.14 12.77 -50.72
N ARG A 34 9.20 13.68 -50.98
CA ARG A 34 7.79 13.67 -50.58
C ARG A 34 6.99 12.58 -51.32
N ARG A 35 6.02 11.96 -50.63
CA ARG A 35 4.64 11.55 -51.05
C ARG A 35 4.08 10.64 -49.93
N ALA A 36 3.10 11.07 -49.12
CA ALA A 36 1.66 11.19 -49.36
C ALA A 36 0.90 9.85 -49.44
N ALA A 37 -0.04 9.71 -48.49
CA ALA A 37 -1.28 8.91 -48.48
C ALA A 37 -1.19 7.37 -48.30
N GLY A 38 -1.85 6.89 -47.24
CA GLY A 38 -2.18 5.48 -47.06
C GLY A 38 -2.77 5.20 -45.67
N ARG A 39 -4.07 5.50 -45.47
CA ARG A 39 -4.83 5.03 -44.30
C ARG A 39 -4.99 3.51 -44.39
N ALA A 40 -4.65 2.79 -43.33
CA ALA A 40 -5.09 1.40 -43.13
C ALA A 40 -5.69 1.28 -41.72
N ARG A 41 -6.99 1.00 -41.68
CA ARG A 41 -7.74 0.57 -40.48
C ARG A 41 -7.60 -0.96 -40.32
N PRO A 42 -7.77 -1.51 -39.10
CA PRO A 42 -7.48 -2.90 -38.78
C PRO A 42 -8.62 -3.84 -39.21
N PRO A 43 -8.37 -5.14 -39.41
CA PRO A 43 -9.44 -6.12 -39.50
C PRO A 43 -9.87 -6.60 -38.11
N ALA A 44 -11.18 -6.66 -37.90
CA ALA A 44 -11.85 -7.45 -36.87
C ALA A 44 -12.84 -8.43 -37.55
N PRO A 45 -13.52 -9.31 -36.81
CA PRO A 45 -13.20 -10.72 -36.64
C PRO A 45 -14.09 -11.64 -37.49
N HIS A 46 -13.76 -12.93 -37.57
CA HIS A 46 -14.71 -13.96 -38.03
C HIS A 46 -14.94 -15.07 -36.97
N PRO A 47 -16.17 -15.62 -36.90
CA PRO A 47 -16.65 -16.49 -35.83
C PRO A 47 -16.74 -17.97 -36.26
N THR A 48 -16.81 -18.88 -35.28
CA THR A 48 -17.60 -20.14 -35.22
C THR A 48 -17.17 -20.88 -33.94
N GLY A 49 -18.07 -21.20 -33.00
CA GLY A 49 -18.84 -22.46 -32.96
C GLY A 49 -17.92 -23.61 -32.52
N ASP A 50 -18.02 -24.18 -31.32
CA ASP A 50 -19.13 -25.06 -30.93
C ASP A 50 -19.35 -25.18 -29.41
N ARG A 51 -20.62 -25.36 -29.07
CA ARG A 51 -21.18 -25.76 -27.77
C ARG A 51 -20.99 -27.26 -27.55
N VAL A 52 -20.68 -27.67 -26.32
CA VAL A 52 -21.06 -28.99 -25.78
C VAL A 52 -21.51 -28.78 -24.33
N GLU A 53 -22.77 -29.09 -24.04
CA GLU A 53 -23.24 -29.46 -22.69
C GLU A 53 -23.77 -30.92 -22.68
N PRO A 54 -24.39 -31.47 -21.59
CA PRO A 54 -23.78 -32.60 -20.89
C PRO A 54 -24.65 -33.86 -20.93
N GLY A 55 -24.05 -35.03 -20.68
CA GLY A 55 -24.75 -36.26 -20.31
C GLY A 55 -23.96 -36.90 -19.17
N GLY A 56 -24.54 -37.43 -18.09
CA GLY A 56 -25.77 -38.20 -17.97
C GLY A 56 -25.39 -39.55 -17.34
N LEU A 57 -25.88 -39.80 -16.13
CA LEU A 57 -25.65 -41.00 -15.29
C LEU A 57 -26.08 -42.33 -15.98
N PRO A 58 -25.63 -43.48 -15.47
CA PRO A 58 -26.45 -44.29 -14.53
C PRO A 58 -25.58 -44.86 -13.37
N GLY A 59 -26.06 -45.35 -12.22
CA GLY A 59 -27.33 -45.96 -11.82
C GLY A 59 -27.08 -47.42 -11.34
N GLY A 60 -27.27 -47.71 -10.04
CA GLY A 60 -27.30 -49.06 -9.43
C GLY A 60 -26.96 -49.03 -7.91
N ASP A 61 -27.93 -49.02 -6.98
CA ASP A 61 -28.62 -50.15 -6.30
C ASP A 61 -27.67 -51.21 -5.69
N HIS A 62 -27.81 -51.75 -4.46
CA HIS A 62 -28.95 -51.92 -3.56
C HIS A 62 -28.47 -52.53 -2.20
N ARG A 63 -29.16 -52.19 -1.09
CA ARG A 63 -29.42 -52.99 0.16
C ARG A 63 -28.22 -53.40 1.05
N GLY A 64 -28.28 -53.45 2.38
CA GLY A 64 -29.34 -53.32 3.39
C GLY A 64 -28.84 -53.97 4.71
N GLY A 65 -29.34 -53.57 5.88
CA GLY A 65 -29.02 -54.28 7.14
C GLY A 65 -29.38 -53.52 8.41
N ARG A 66 -30.48 -53.93 9.04
CA ARG A 66 -31.07 -53.40 10.28
C ARG A 66 -30.36 -53.95 11.53
N GLY A 67 -30.50 -53.24 12.66
CA GLY A 67 -30.34 -53.81 14.00
C GLY A 67 -30.72 -52.81 15.09
N ALA A 68 -31.80 -53.08 15.82
CA ALA A 68 -32.41 -52.24 16.85
C ALA A 68 -32.38 -52.94 18.22
N ALA A 69 -32.29 -52.17 19.31
CA ALA A 69 -32.79 -52.43 20.67
C ALA A 69 -32.52 -51.15 21.51
N GLY A 70 -33.39 -50.56 22.34
CA GLY A 70 -34.61 -51.02 22.97
C GLY A 70 -34.38 -51.22 24.46
N HIS A 71 -34.67 -50.22 25.32
CA HIS A 71 -35.16 -50.46 26.69
C HIS A 71 -35.79 -49.21 27.33
N ARG A 72 -37.06 -49.36 27.72
CA ARG A 72 -37.81 -48.49 28.64
C ARG A 72 -37.88 -49.17 30.02
N GLY A 73 -37.88 -48.37 31.08
CA GLY A 73 -38.18 -48.75 32.48
C GLY A 73 -38.46 -47.48 33.33
N PRO A 74 -39.17 -47.58 34.47
CA PRO A 74 -40.42 -46.84 34.68
C PRO A 74 -40.38 -45.62 35.65
N ARG A 75 -41.47 -44.85 35.62
CA ARG A 75 -41.83 -43.73 36.52
C ARG A 75 -42.25 -44.20 37.92
N PRO A 76 -42.25 -43.27 38.90
CA PRO A 76 -43.41 -43.12 39.79
C PRO A 76 -43.96 -41.68 39.91
N THR A 77 -45.28 -41.62 40.12
CA THR A 77 -46.19 -40.55 40.62
C THR A 77 -45.84 -40.13 42.06
N ALA A 78 -46.24 -39.01 42.69
CA ALA A 78 -46.93 -37.73 42.46
C ALA A 78 -47.04 -37.09 43.89
N LEU A 79 -47.08 -35.76 44.04
CA LEU A 79 -48.01 -35.01 44.93
C LEU A 79 -47.65 -33.51 45.11
N HIS A 80 -48.74 -32.73 45.10
CA HIS A 80 -49.05 -31.30 45.26
C HIS A 80 -48.15 -30.28 45.99
N GLY A 81 -48.28 -29.00 45.56
CA GLY A 81 -48.45 -27.87 46.50
C GLY A 81 -47.93 -26.48 46.05
N HIS A 82 -48.83 -25.65 45.51
CA HIS A 82 -48.92 -24.17 45.56
C HIS A 82 -47.71 -23.24 45.36
N GLY A 83 -47.85 -22.31 44.40
CA GLY A 83 -47.11 -21.03 44.37
C GLY A 83 -47.11 -20.38 42.99
N LEU A 84 -48.19 -19.69 42.61
CA LEU A 84 -48.23 -18.84 41.42
C LEU A 84 -47.52 -17.52 41.73
N THR A 85 -46.28 -17.37 41.26
CA THR A 85 -45.61 -16.08 41.08
C THR A 85 -45.51 -15.81 39.58
N THR A 86 -46.12 -14.70 39.16
CA THR A 86 -46.01 -14.15 37.81
C THR A 86 -44.55 -13.84 37.48
N PRO A 87 -44.02 -14.25 36.31
CA PRO A 87 -42.72 -13.77 35.87
C PRO A 87 -42.84 -12.28 35.54
N PRO A 88 -41.80 -11.46 35.81
CA PRO A 88 -41.80 -10.08 35.36
C PRO A 88 -41.82 -10.05 33.83
N THR A 89 -42.70 -9.20 33.31
CA THR A 89 -42.80 -8.84 31.90
C THR A 89 -41.41 -8.54 31.36
N THR A 90 -40.90 -9.41 30.50
CA THR A 90 -39.73 -9.13 29.69
C THR A 90 -40.08 -7.91 28.84
N THR A 91 -39.48 -6.78 29.17
CA THR A 91 -39.29 -5.65 28.26
C THR A 91 -38.79 -6.25 26.94
N PRO A 92 -39.28 -5.80 25.77
CA PRO A 92 -38.66 -6.20 24.52
C PRO A 92 -37.20 -5.75 24.62
N THR A 93 -36.28 -6.71 24.67
CA THR A 93 -34.89 -6.46 24.31
C THR A 93 -34.96 -5.74 22.99
N GLN A 94 -34.48 -4.49 22.97
CA GLN A 94 -34.11 -3.86 21.71
C GLN A 94 -33.28 -4.89 20.96
N GLU A 95 -33.80 -5.37 19.83
CA GLU A 95 -32.99 -6.08 18.86
C GLU A 95 -31.74 -5.24 18.66
N GLY A 96 -30.61 -5.82 19.05
CA GLY A 96 -29.35 -5.10 19.14
C GLY A 96 -29.11 -4.41 17.81
N ALA A 97 -28.85 -3.10 17.86
CA ALA A 97 -28.12 -2.47 16.78
C ALA A 97 -26.89 -3.35 16.57
N HIS A 98 -26.85 -4.10 15.47
CA HIS A 98 -25.70 -4.92 15.13
C HIS A 98 -24.51 -3.97 15.14
N LEU A 99 -23.62 -4.15 16.12
CA LEU A 99 -22.40 -3.38 16.22
C LEU A 99 -21.53 -3.87 15.06
N MET A 100 -21.25 -2.97 14.10
CA MET A 100 -20.52 -3.27 12.87
C MET A 100 -19.21 -2.52 12.89
N ALA A 101 -18.19 -3.07 12.23
CA ALA A 101 -16.90 -2.40 12.19
C ALA A 101 -17.02 -1.14 11.33
N GLU A 102 -16.58 -0.01 11.86
CA GLU A 102 -16.70 1.29 11.21
C GLU A 102 -15.33 1.89 10.95
N ILE A 103 -15.08 2.37 9.73
CA ILE A 103 -13.93 3.22 9.46
C ILE A 103 -14.21 4.60 10.06
N VAL A 104 -13.58 4.93 11.18
CA VAL A 104 -13.82 6.19 11.93
C VAL A 104 -12.81 7.29 11.61
N PHE A 105 -11.71 6.93 10.96
CA PHE A 105 -10.61 7.84 10.66
C PHE A 105 -9.86 7.39 9.40
N GLY A 106 -9.45 8.36 8.59
CA GLY A 106 -8.57 8.15 7.46
C GLY A 106 -7.38 9.09 7.57
N ALA A 107 -6.21 8.63 7.14
CA ALA A 107 -5.06 9.50 6.98
C ALA A 107 -4.20 9.10 5.78
N GLY A 108 -3.38 10.03 5.33
CA GLY A 108 -2.39 9.86 4.28
C GLY A 108 -1.13 10.57 4.71
N THR A 109 0.01 9.90 4.59
CA THR A 109 1.30 10.44 4.98
C THR A 109 2.40 9.92 4.06
N SER A 110 3.27 10.84 3.65
CA SER A 110 4.58 10.45 3.15
C SER A 110 5.35 9.64 4.21
N HIS A 111 6.21 8.73 3.76
CA HIS A 111 7.09 7.93 4.63
C HIS A 111 8.57 8.07 4.25
N SER A 112 8.92 9.16 3.57
CA SER A 112 10.26 9.37 3.01
C SER A 112 11.34 9.37 4.10
N PRO A 113 12.57 8.91 3.80
CA PRO A 113 13.66 8.96 4.77
C PRO A 113 14.08 10.41 5.09
N LEU A 114 13.66 11.41 4.31
CA LEU A 114 13.85 12.82 4.64
C LEU A 114 12.99 13.29 5.83
N LEU A 115 11.95 12.53 6.21
CA LEU A 115 11.18 12.78 7.44
C LEU A 115 11.91 12.24 8.68
N ALA A 116 12.79 11.26 8.48
CA ALA A 116 13.62 10.66 9.52
C ALA A 116 14.92 11.46 9.72
N ALA A 117 15.68 11.65 8.64
CA ALA A 117 16.99 12.28 8.69
C ALA A 117 16.89 13.81 8.70
N PRO A 118 17.63 14.51 9.57
CA PRO A 118 17.63 15.98 9.60
C PRO A 118 18.21 16.58 8.30
N PRO A 119 17.87 17.84 7.98
CA PRO A 119 18.32 18.58 6.79
C PRO A 119 19.83 18.54 6.51
N THR A 120 20.65 18.47 7.57
CA THR A 120 22.10 18.38 7.47
C THR A 120 22.60 17.13 6.72
N LEU A 121 21.78 16.08 6.64
CA LEU A 121 22.08 14.84 5.94
C LEU A 121 21.49 14.76 4.52
N TRP A 122 20.67 15.73 4.09
CA TRP A 122 19.96 15.64 2.81
C TRP A 122 20.87 15.83 1.59
N ALA A 123 22.00 16.54 1.76
CA ALA A 123 22.99 16.70 0.71
C ALA A 123 23.61 15.34 0.29
N GLU A 124 23.87 14.44 1.25
CA GLU A 124 24.34 13.07 0.97
C GLU A 124 23.33 12.32 0.09
N ARG A 125 22.04 12.44 0.42
CA ARG A 125 20.97 11.82 -0.36
C ARG A 125 20.84 12.42 -1.76
N ALA A 126 21.05 13.73 -1.92
CA ALA A 126 21.03 14.38 -3.22
C ALA A 126 22.15 13.87 -4.15
N ASP A 127 23.32 13.52 -3.62
CA ASP A 127 24.41 12.95 -4.41
C ASP A 127 24.13 11.51 -4.87
N GLN A 128 23.38 10.74 -4.07
CA GLN A 128 22.89 9.41 -4.48
C GLN A 128 21.97 9.50 -5.70
N ASP A 129 21.13 10.54 -5.79
CA ASP A 129 20.18 10.73 -6.90
C ASP A 129 20.88 10.89 -8.26
N ARG A 130 22.13 11.38 -8.29
CA ARG A 130 22.91 11.52 -9.54
C ARG A 130 23.10 10.20 -10.28
N HIS A 131 23.04 9.09 -9.54
CA HIS A 131 23.24 7.73 -10.05
C HIS A 131 21.93 6.95 -10.19
N ASN A 132 20.78 7.58 -9.90
CA ASN A 132 19.49 6.92 -9.98
C ASN A 132 19.08 6.72 -11.46
N PRO A 133 18.87 5.46 -11.93
CA PRO A 133 18.48 5.18 -13.30
C PRO A 133 16.98 5.41 -13.58
N GLU A 134 16.17 5.70 -12.56
CA GLU A 134 14.71 5.76 -12.61
C GLU A 134 14.17 7.15 -12.26
N LEU A 135 14.82 8.21 -12.75
CA LEU A 135 14.31 9.58 -12.62
C LEU A 135 13.30 9.88 -13.75
N TYR A 136 12.02 9.71 -13.43
CA TYR A 136 10.92 10.09 -14.33
C TYR A 136 10.68 11.60 -14.24
N ASP A 137 10.61 12.29 -15.38
CA ASP A 137 10.17 13.69 -15.46
C ASP A 137 8.64 13.82 -15.30
N ASN A 138 8.15 15.06 -15.28
CA ASN A 138 6.73 15.40 -15.12
C ASN A 138 5.86 14.99 -16.34
N GLU A 139 6.47 14.41 -17.38
CA GLU A 139 5.79 13.80 -18.51
C GLU A 139 5.84 12.26 -18.48
N GLY A 140 6.39 11.67 -17.41
CA GLY A 140 6.52 10.21 -17.25
C GLY A 140 7.65 9.60 -18.07
N VAL A 141 8.65 10.40 -18.47
CA VAL A 141 9.81 9.94 -19.26
C VAL A 141 11.05 9.86 -18.39
N ILE A 142 11.78 8.74 -18.47
CA ILE A 142 13.06 8.59 -17.76
C ILE A 142 14.10 9.55 -18.36
N ARG A 143 14.73 10.35 -17.49
CA ARG A 143 15.81 11.28 -17.80
C ARG A 143 17.04 11.01 -16.94
N SER A 144 18.20 11.47 -17.39
CA SER A 144 19.37 11.53 -16.52
C SER A 144 19.28 12.75 -15.61
N PHE A 145 19.99 12.69 -14.48
CA PHE A 145 20.13 13.82 -13.57
C PHE A 145 20.61 15.10 -14.30
N ASP A 146 21.62 14.97 -15.16
CA ASP A 146 22.18 16.13 -15.88
C ASP A 146 21.19 16.77 -16.87
N ASP A 147 20.35 15.97 -17.54
CA ASP A 147 19.30 16.52 -18.43
C ASP A 147 18.24 17.28 -17.62
N LEU A 148 17.81 16.71 -16.48
CA LEU A 148 16.87 17.37 -15.57
C LEU A 148 17.45 18.67 -15.00
N ALA A 149 18.71 18.65 -14.56
CA ALA A 149 19.37 19.85 -14.03
C ALA A 149 19.51 20.94 -15.10
N ALA A 150 19.84 20.57 -16.34
CA ALA A 150 19.92 21.51 -17.45
C ALA A 150 18.54 22.12 -17.79
N ARG A 151 17.48 21.31 -17.76
CA ARG A 151 16.09 21.78 -17.98
C ARG A 151 15.57 22.65 -16.85
N ALA A 152 15.98 22.37 -15.62
CA ALA A 152 15.58 23.15 -14.45
C ALA A 152 16.18 24.56 -14.48
N ASP A 153 17.30 24.77 -15.17
CA ASP A 153 17.95 26.09 -15.36
C ASP A 153 18.05 26.90 -14.06
N GLY A 154 18.49 26.25 -12.97
CA GLY A 154 18.66 26.88 -11.67
C GLY A 154 17.37 27.20 -10.89
N ARG A 155 16.19 26.82 -11.41
CA ARG A 155 14.86 27.06 -10.78
C ARG A 155 14.77 26.66 -9.31
N PHE A 156 15.52 25.65 -8.88
CA PHE A 156 15.47 25.11 -7.52
C PHE A 156 16.51 25.70 -6.55
N ALA A 157 17.33 26.67 -6.98
CA ALA A 157 18.46 27.15 -6.18
C ALA A 157 18.06 27.68 -4.79
N GLU A 158 16.94 28.40 -4.68
CA GLU A 158 16.45 28.96 -3.42
C GLU A 158 15.87 27.89 -2.48
N GLN A 159 15.34 26.80 -3.04
CA GLN A 159 14.74 25.70 -2.28
C GLN A 159 15.79 24.75 -1.69
N MET A 160 17.01 24.76 -2.22
CA MET A 160 18.12 23.90 -1.79
C MET A 160 19.01 24.52 -0.70
N THR A 161 18.55 25.61 -0.07
CA THR A 161 19.30 26.22 1.03
C THR A 161 19.03 25.49 2.34
N MET A 162 20.02 25.45 3.24
CA MET A 162 19.84 24.81 4.55
C MET A 162 18.69 25.44 5.36
N ALA A 163 18.47 26.75 5.21
CA ALA A 163 17.35 27.45 5.82
C ALA A 163 16.00 26.95 5.29
N ALA A 164 15.86 26.82 3.96
CA ALA A 164 14.64 26.30 3.34
C ALA A 164 14.38 24.83 3.71
N TRP A 165 15.42 24.00 3.76
CA TRP A 165 15.31 22.61 4.19
C TRP A 165 14.89 22.49 5.66
N GLU A 166 15.48 23.28 6.56
CA GLU A 166 15.11 23.32 7.98
C GLU A 166 13.67 23.76 8.20
N GLU A 167 13.24 24.83 7.52
CA GLU A 167 11.85 25.29 7.58
C GLU A 167 10.87 24.21 7.11
N ASN A 168 11.14 23.58 5.96
CA ASN A 168 10.28 22.53 5.43
C ASN A 168 10.29 21.27 6.29
N TRP A 169 11.44 20.89 6.87
CA TRP A 169 11.52 19.77 7.79
C TRP A 169 10.68 20.03 9.05
N GLN A 170 10.78 21.22 9.65
CA GLN A 170 9.98 21.59 10.82
C GLN A 170 8.47 21.58 10.53
N ARG A 171 8.06 22.04 9.33
CA ARG A 171 6.67 21.92 8.86
C ARG A 171 6.23 20.46 8.80
N CYS A 172 7.05 19.58 8.23
CA CYS A 172 6.77 18.14 8.19
C CYS A 172 6.69 17.51 9.58
N GLN A 173 7.60 17.85 10.50
CA GLN A 173 7.56 17.34 11.86
C GLN A 173 6.27 17.77 12.60
N THR A 174 5.87 19.03 12.44
CA THR A 174 4.62 19.57 12.99
C THR A 174 3.40 18.87 12.39
N ALA A 175 3.40 18.64 11.08
CA ALA A 175 2.33 17.95 10.36
C ALA A 175 2.15 16.50 10.83
N LEU A 176 3.26 15.77 11.04
CA LEU A 176 3.23 14.42 11.58
C LEU A 176 2.74 14.37 13.04
N ASP A 177 3.11 15.36 13.86
CA ASP A 177 2.59 15.47 15.23
C ASP A 177 1.09 15.70 15.23
N ARG A 178 0.60 16.56 14.33
CA ARG A 178 -0.83 16.79 14.16
C ARG A 178 -1.59 15.53 13.74
N LEU A 179 -1.10 14.80 12.74
CA LEU A 179 -1.72 13.53 12.32
C LEU A 179 -1.78 12.51 13.46
N ARG A 180 -0.72 12.43 14.28
CA ARG A 180 -0.70 11.57 15.47
C ARG A 180 -1.78 11.98 16.49
N GLU A 181 -1.94 13.27 16.73
CA GLU A 181 -2.98 13.78 17.63
C GLU A 181 -4.38 13.46 17.10
N ASP A 182 -4.63 13.71 15.82
CA ASP A 182 -5.92 13.42 15.17
C ASP A 182 -6.23 11.90 15.20
N PHE A 183 -5.24 11.04 14.93
CA PHE A 183 -5.36 9.58 15.03
C PHE A 183 -5.72 9.14 16.46
N ARG A 184 -5.02 9.66 17.47
CA ARG A 184 -5.31 9.33 18.88
C ARG A 184 -6.68 9.83 19.33
N ALA A 185 -7.08 11.01 18.87
CA ALA A 185 -8.41 11.56 19.16
C ALA A 185 -9.53 10.72 18.53
N ALA A 186 -9.27 10.08 17.38
CA ALA A 186 -10.21 9.14 16.78
C ALA A 186 -10.31 7.81 17.54
N ALA A 187 -9.38 7.50 18.44
CA ALA A 187 -9.37 6.28 19.27
C ALA A 187 -9.72 5.01 18.48
N PRO A 188 -8.96 4.65 17.42
CA PRO A 188 -9.20 3.42 16.69
C PRO A 188 -8.78 2.20 17.52
N ASP A 189 -9.46 1.07 17.31
CA ASP A 189 -9.10 -0.23 17.89
C ASP A 189 -8.08 -0.97 17.02
N VAL A 190 -8.00 -0.61 15.73
CA VAL A 190 -7.15 -1.25 14.71
C VAL A 190 -6.85 -0.27 13.59
N VAL A 191 -5.67 -0.37 12.98
CA VAL A 191 -5.31 0.39 11.77
C VAL A 191 -5.05 -0.53 10.59
N LEU A 192 -5.69 -0.24 9.45
CA LEU A 192 -5.37 -0.82 8.15
C LEU A 192 -4.41 0.13 7.42
N ILE A 193 -3.21 -0.35 7.11
CA ILE A 193 -2.20 0.45 6.41
C ILE A 193 -2.08 -0.04 4.98
N VAL A 194 -2.45 0.80 4.01
CA VAL A 194 -2.20 0.60 2.59
C VAL A 194 -0.85 1.20 2.25
N GLY A 195 0.10 0.31 1.99
CA GLY A 195 1.48 0.63 1.63
C GLY A 195 1.97 -0.27 0.52
N ASP A 196 3.09 0.06 -0.07
CA ASP A 196 3.77 -0.77 -1.05
C ASP A 196 4.76 -1.74 -0.39
N ASP A 197 5.20 -2.72 -1.18
CA ASP A 197 6.31 -3.62 -0.84
C ASP A 197 7.43 -3.38 -1.85
N GLN A 198 8.59 -2.91 -1.39
CA GLN A 198 9.73 -2.58 -2.26
C GLN A 198 10.70 -3.76 -2.37
N ARG A 199 10.15 -4.95 -2.66
CA ARG A 199 10.85 -6.26 -2.64
C ARG A 199 11.37 -6.67 -1.26
N GLU A 200 10.70 -6.24 -0.21
CA GLU A 200 11.05 -6.59 1.16
C GLU A 200 10.45 -7.97 1.52
N LEU A 201 9.23 -8.24 1.07
CA LEU A 201 8.50 -9.50 1.22
C LEU A 201 8.38 -10.27 -0.10
N PHE A 202 8.05 -9.57 -1.19
CA PHE A 202 7.75 -10.20 -2.48
C PHE A 202 8.91 -10.09 -3.46
N THR A 203 8.97 -11.02 -4.39
CA THR A 203 10.00 -11.04 -5.45
C THR A 203 9.34 -11.36 -6.77
N GLU A 204 10.11 -11.28 -7.86
CA GLU A 204 9.64 -11.64 -9.21
C GLU A 204 9.12 -13.09 -9.32
N THR A 205 9.46 -13.96 -8.35
CA THR A 205 8.93 -15.33 -8.31
C THR A 205 7.47 -15.39 -7.87
N ASN A 206 6.99 -14.39 -7.11
CA ASN A 206 5.61 -14.24 -6.69
C ASN A 206 5.32 -12.80 -6.22
N GLN A 207 4.80 -11.96 -7.12
CA GLN A 207 4.45 -10.57 -6.86
C GLN A 207 2.93 -10.36 -6.98
N PRO A 208 2.17 -10.32 -5.87
CA PRO A 208 0.75 -10.03 -5.93
C PRO A 208 0.52 -8.56 -6.33
N ALA A 209 -0.57 -8.27 -7.06
CA ALA A 209 -0.98 -6.90 -7.32
C ALA A 209 -1.48 -6.21 -6.04
N MET A 210 -2.09 -6.99 -5.17
CA MET A 210 -2.62 -6.61 -3.87
C MET A 210 -2.55 -7.82 -2.93
N ALA A 211 -2.16 -7.60 -1.68
CA ALA A 211 -2.14 -8.64 -0.66
C ALA A 211 -2.49 -8.09 0.72
N ILE A 212 -3.10 -8.92 1.57
CA ILE A 212 -3.45 -8.60 2.95
C ILE A 212 -2.83 -9.62 3.90
N SER A 213 -2.31 -9.15 5.03
CA SER A 213 -1.79 -10.01 6.10
C SER A 213 -2.81 -10.21 7.20
N ALA A 214 -3.16 -11.47 7.46
CA ALA A 214 -3.95 -11.94 8.59
C ALA A 214 -3.09 -12.58 9.70
N ALA A 215 -1.79 -12.30 9.72
CA ALA A 215 -0.90 -12.74 10.79
C ALA A 215 -1.30 -12.10 12.13
N ALA A 216 -1.34 -12.89 13.21
CA ALA A 216 -1.59 -12.35 14.57
C ALA A 216 -0.40 -11.53 15.09
N GLU A 217 0.80 -11.83 14.63
CA GLU A 217 2.04 -11.15 14.97
C GLU A 217 2.93 -11.08 13.73
N MET A 218 3.60 -9.94 13.55
CA MET A 218 4.46 -9.63 12.42
C MET A 218 5.71 -8.91 12.92
N LYS A 219 6.72 -8.85 12.06
CA LYS A 219 7.96 -8.14 12.35
C LYS A 219 8.39 -7.28 11.18
N THR A 220 9.12 -6.21 11.47
CA THR A 220 9.81 -5.42 10.46
C THR A 220 11.02 -6.18 9.92
N GLY A 221 11.42 -5.85 8.68
CA GLY A 221 12.70 -6.26 8.13
C GLY A 221 13.86 -5.47 8.76
N LEU A 222 15.09 -5.88 8.49
CA LEU A 222 16.28 -5.09 8.83
C LEU A 222 16.72 -4.32 7.60
N LEU A 223 17.05 -3.04 7.79
CA LEU A 223 17.68 -2.21 6.77
C LEU A 223 19.19 -2.23 7.00
N ASP A 224 19.96 -2.55 5.96
CA ASP A 224 21.42 -2.43 6.04
C ASP A 224 21.80 -0.95 6.02
N ASP A 225 22.32 -0.46 7.14
CA ASP A 225 22.58 0.96 7.40
C ASP A 225 24.01 1.41 7.01
N HIS A 226 24.83 0.49 6.48
CA HIS A 226 26.13 0.72 5.81
C HIS A 226 26.91 1.96 6.29
N ASP A 227 27.29 2.07 7.57
CA ASP A 227 28.06 3.19 8.15
C ASP A 227 27.58 4.63 7.77
N SER A 228 26.38 4.78 7.21
CA SER A 228 25.81 6.05 6.76
C SER A 228 24.88 6.56 7.85
N GLU A 229 25.19 7.74 8.39
CA GLU A 229 24.33 8.36 9.40
C GLU A 229 22.91 8.59 8.86
N PHE A 230 22.76 8.91 7.57
CA PHE A 230 21.45 9.02 6.93
C PHE A 230 20.66 7.72 6.99
N LEU A 231 21.30 6.59 6.64
CA LEU A 231 20.63 5.28 6.64
C LEU A 231 20.34 4.79 8.06
N LYS A 232 21.17 5.12 9.04
CA LYS A 232 20.90 4.84 10.46
C LYS A 232 19.65 5.54 10.96
N GLU A 233 19.52 6.84 10.69
CA GLU A 233 18.31 7.61 11.06
C GLU A 233 17.05 7.06 10.37
N ALA A 234 17.17 6.69 9.08
CA ALA A 234 16.09 6.06 8.34
C ALA A 234 15.71 4.69 8.93
N ALA A 235 16.68 3.81 9.15
CA ALA A 235 16.48 2.48 9.74
C ALA A 235 15.76 2.59 11.10
N HIS A 236 16.23 3.49 11.97
CA HIS A 236 15.61 3.73 13.26
C HIS A 236 14.16 4.20 13.13
N SER A 237 13.90 5.19 12.28
CA SER A 237 12.55 5.73 12.08
C SER A 237 11.58 4.77 11.43
N TYR A 238 12.09 3.74 10.75
CA TYR A 238 11.31 2.66 10.16
C TYR A 238 11.20 1.44 11.08
N LEU A 239 11.80 1.46 12.27
CA LEU A 239 11.89 0.29 13.16
C LEU A 239 12.56 -0.90 12.45
N MET A 240 13.57 -0.60 11.62
CA MET A 240 14.36 -1.56 10.83
C MET A 240 15.84 -1.54 11.22
N ASP A 241 16.21 -0.81 12.28
CA ASP A 241 17.53 -0.83 12.93
C ASP A 241 17.73 -2.07 13.83
N GLN A 242 16.62 -2.64 14.28
CA GLN A 242 16.54 -3.90 15.01
C GLN A 242 15.22 -4.62 14.69
N GLU A 243 15.11 -5.89 15.04
CA GLU A 243 13.84 -6.61 14.88
C GLU A 243 12.77 -5.98 15.77
N PHE A 244 11.72 -5.44 15.16
CA PHE A 244 10.58 -4.88 15.86
C PHE A 244 9.32 -5.70 15.56
N THR A 245 8.66 -6.17 16.61
CA THR A 245 7.46 -6.99 16.53
C THR A 245 6.21 -6.16 16.78
N PHE A 246 5.19 -6.32 15.94
CA PHE A 246 3.89 -5.68 16.08
C PHE A 246 2.73 -6.67 15.93
N ARG A 247 1.62 -6.35 16.58
CA ARG A 247 0.41 -7.19 16.60
C ARG A 247 -0.43 -6.93 15.36
N GLY A 248 -0.97 -8.00 14.79
CA GLY A 248 -2.00 -7.93 13.78
C GLY A 248 -3.40 -8.18 14.34
N HIS A 249 -4.41 -7.96 13.50
CA HIS A 249 -5.81 -8.28 13.82
C HIS A 249 -6.35 -9.34 12.85
N ALA A 250 -5.96 -10.59 13.07
CA ALA A 250 -6.23 -11.72 12.16
C ALA A 250 -7.70 -11.85 11.74
N GLN A 251 -8.65 -11.79 12.70
CA GLN A 251 -10.07 -11.99 12.40
C GLN A 251 -10.63 -10.93 11.44
N LEU A 252 -10.42 -9.64 11.74
CA LEU A 252 -10.81 -8.54 10.84
C LEU A 252 -10.10 -8.65 9.47
N ALA A 253 -8.80 -8.99 9.44
CA ALA A 253 -8.09 -9.17 8.16
C ALA A 253 -8.70 -10.28 7.30
N GLU A 254 -9.16 -11.38 7.92
CA GLU A 254 -9.89 -12.44 7.21
C GLU A 254 -11.28 -12.00 6.75
N ASP A 255 -12.01 -11.22 7.56
CA ASP A 255 -13.30 -10.63 7.16
C ASP A 255 -13.13 -9.70 5.96
N LEU A 256 -12.12 -8.84 5.98
CA LEU A 256 -11.77 -7.96 4.87
C LEU A 256 -11.40 -8.77 3.63
N ALA A 257 -10.57 -9.81 3.76
CA ALA A 257 -10.20 -10.67 2.63
C ALA A 257 -11.42 -11.35 1.99
N ARG A 258 -12.35 -11.89 2.80
CA ARG A 258 -13.61 -12.47 2.30
C ARG A 258 -14.49 -11.42 1.62
N GLY A 259 -14.70 -10.28 2.26
CA GLY A 259 -15.52 -9.20 1.71
C GLY A 259 -14.95 -8.65 0.39
N LEU A 260 -13.63 -8.56 0.25
CA LEU A 260 -13.00 -8.19 -1.02
C LEU A 260 -13.30 -9.20 -2.13
N MET A 261 -13.27 -10.50 -1.83
CA MET A 261 -13.66 -11.54 -2.80
C MET A 261 -15.14 -11.39 -3.21
N ASP A 262 -16.04 -11.10 -2.26
CA ASP A 262 -17.46 -10.85 -2.54
C ASP A 262 -17.66 -9.59 -3.42
N GLU A 263 -16.80 -8.59 -3.25
CA GLU A 263 -16.74 -7.36 -4.06
C GLU A 263 -15.98 -7.54 -5.40
N ASN A 264 -15.67 -8.78 -5.81
CA ASN A 264 -14.95 -9.12 -7.05
C ASN A 264 -13.54 -8.50 -7.14
N ILE A 265 -12.85 -8.47 -6.01
CA ILE A 265 -11.44 -8.06 -5.88
C ILE A 265 -10.60 -9.29 -5.50
N ASP A 266 -9.81 -9.79 -6.46
CA ASP A 266 -8.86 -10.87 -6.21
C ASP A 266 -7.71 -10.39 -5.32
N ILE A 267 -7.56 -11.02 -4.14
CA ILE A 267 -6.60 -10.61 -3.12
C ILE A 267 -5.61 -11.73 -2.80
N GLY A 268 -4.32 -11.39 -2.70
CA GLY A 268 -3.33 -12.27 -2.08
C GLY A 268 -3.53 -12.29 -0.57
N TRP A 269 -3.49 -13.47 0.04
CA TRP A 269 -3.67 -13.61 1.49
C TRP A 269 -2.47 -14.30 2.12
N MET A 270 -2.02 -13.79 3.26
CA MET A 270 -0.89 -14.36 4.01
C MET A 270 -1.14 -14.35 5.52
N THR A 271 -0.56 -15.34 6.22
CA THR A 271 -0.61 -15.46 7.69
C THR A 271 0.75 -15.21 8.34
N GLY A 272 1.71 -14.68 7.58
CA GLY A 272 3.05 -14.38 8.04
C GLY A 272 3.96 -13.96 6.89
N ALA A 273 5.07 -13.30 7.23
CA ALA A 273 6.10 -12.95 6.27
C ALA A 273 6.84 -14.22 5.78
N PRO A 274 7.32 -14.26 4.52
CA PRO A 274 8.22 -15.31 4.06
C PRO A 274 9.44 -15.48 4.98
N PRO A 275 9.97 -16.71 5.14
CA PRO A 275 11.13 -16.95 6.01
C PRO A 275 12.32 -16.04 5.69
N GLY A 276 12.88 -15.39 6.71
CA GLY A 276 14.02 -14.49 6.56
C GLY A 276 13.69 -13.09 6.05
N THR A 277 12.41 -12.78 5.84
CA THR A 277 11.92 -11.44 5.47
C THR A 277 11.15 -10.79 6.62
N GLY A 278 10.81 -9.51 6.45
CA GLY A 278 9.99 -8.74 7.38
C GLY A 278 9.35 -7.56 6.66
N PHE A 279 8.35 -6.95 7.29
CA PHE A 279 7.61 -5.84 6.71
C PHE A 279 8.48 -4.61 6.57
N GLY A 280 8.28 -3.90 5.47
CA GLY A 280 9.08 -2.77 5.06
C GLY A 280 8.79 -1.45 5.76
N HIS A 281 9.54 -0.44 5.31
CA HIS A 281 9.44 0.95 5.77
C HIS A 281 8.03 1.55 5.60
N ALA A 282 7.28 1.12 4.58
CA ALA A 282 5.89 1.54 4.39
C ALA A 282 4.98 1.22 5.58
N TYR A 283 5.34 0.24 6.41
CA TYR A 283 4.61 -0.12 7.64
C TYR A 283 5.34 0.33 8.89
N GLY A 284 6.67 0.19 8.91
CA GLY A 284 7.50 0.57 10.05
C GLY A 284 7.41 2.07 10.39
N PHE A 285 7.48 2.94 9.37
CA PHE A 285 7.38 4.39 9.55
C PHE A 285 6.09 4.84 10.23
N PRO A 286 4.88 4.50 9.74
CA PRO A 286 3.66 4.94 10.40
C PRO A 286 3.45 4.31 11.78
N ILE A 287 3.92 3.08 12.02
CA ILE A 287 3.90 2.48 13.36
C ILE A 287 4.73 3.33 14.32
N HIS A 288 5.96 3.65 13.94
CA HIS A 288 6.83 4.50 14.75
C HIS A 288 6.22 5.88 14.99
N ARG A 289 5.69 6.51 13.94
CA ARG A 289 5.29 7.92 14.00
C ARG A 289 3.94 8.17 14.64
N PHE A 290 2.97 7.27 14.47
CA PHE A 290 1.59 7.47 14.92
C PHE A 290 1.19 6.58 16.09
N LEU A 291 1.64 5.32 16.10
CA LEU A 291 1.12 4.30 17.01
C LEU A 291 1.93 4.23 18.31
N LEU A 292 3.24 4.46 18.28
CA LEU A 292 4.05 4.40 19.49
C LEU A 292 3.86 5.63 20.39
N PRO A 293 3.93 5.45 21.74
CA PRO A 293 4.26 4.23 22.47
C PRO A 293 3.08 3.30 22.77
N ASP A 294 1.86 3.61 22.31
CA ASP A 294 0.61 2.91 22.66
C ASP A 294 0.02 2.18 21.44
N PRO A 295 0.61 1.06 20.97
CA PRO A 295 0.27 0.47 19.68
C PRO A 295 -1.07 -0.27 19.68
N VAL A 296 -1.90 0.08 18.70
CA VAL A 296 -3.07 -0.71 18.28
C VAL A 296 -2.64 -1.79 17.27
N PRO A 297 -3.38 -2.91 17.14
CA PRO A 297 -3.19 -3.86 16.06
C PRO A 297 -3.14 -3.22 14.67
N VAL A 298 -2.27 -3.75 13.81
CA VAL A 298 -2.04 -3.29 12.44
C VAL A 298 -2.46 -4.37 11.45
N ILE A 299 -3.19 -4.02 10.41
CA ILE A 299 -3.43 -4.87 9.24
C ILE A 299 -2.63 -4.30 8.07
N PRO A 300 -1.49 -4.92 7.70
CA PRO A 300 -0.79 -4.58 6.47
C PRO A 300 -1.61 -4.96 5.25
N PHE A 301 -1.83 -3.98 4.38
CA PHE A 301 -2.34 -4.15 3.03
C PHE A 301 -1.25 -3.70 2.05
N MET A 302 -0.68 -4.66 1.31
CA MET A 302 0.38 -4.43 0.34
C MET A 302 -0.24 -4.17 -1.03
N LEU A 303 0.09 -3.03 -1.64
CA LEU A 303 -0.32 -2.66 -2.99
C LEU A 303 0.92 -2.61 -3.89
N ASN A 304 0.93 -3.35 -5.00
CA ASN A 304 2.06 -3.27 -5.92
C ASN A 304 2.00 -1.96 -6.73
N THR A 305 2.77 -0.97 -6.29
CA THR A 305 2.88 0.33 -6.96
C THR A 305 4.05 0.36 -7.95
N TYR A 306 5.14 -0.36 -7.66
CA TYR A 306 6.42 -0.27 -8.37
C TYR A 306 6.60 -1.24 -9.55
N TYR A 307 6.19 -2.49 -9.40
CA TYR A 307 6.77 -3.56 -10.21
C TYR A 307 5.79 -4.06 -11.30
N PRO A 308 6.08 -3.84 -12.59
CA PRO A 308 5.26 -4.38 -13.67
C PRO A 308 5.26 -5.92 -13.68
N PRO A 309 4.24 -6.56 -14.31
CA PRO A 309 3.22 -5.95 -15.16
C PRO A 309 1.86 -5.72 -14.48
N ASN A 310 1.70 -6.02 -13.19
CA ASN A 310 0.39 -6.11 -12.53
C ASN A 310 0.07 -4.96 -11.56
N GLN A 311 0.69 -3.80 -11.74
CA GLN A 311 0.34 -2.60 -10.97
C GLN A 311 -1.13 -2.22 -11.26
N PRO A 312 -1.96 -2.00 -10.23
CA PRO A 312 -3.35 -1.64 -10.45
C PRO A 312 -3.47 -0.25 -11.08
N THR A 313 -4.49 -0.07 -11.92
CA THR A 313 -4.83 1.25 -12.46
C THR A 313 -5.41 2.15 -11.36
N PRO A 314 -5.33 3.48 -11.49
CA PRO A 314 -5.95 4.42 -10.55
C PRO A 314 -7.43 4.11 -10.25
N ARG A 315 -8.20 3.78 -11.30
CA ARG A 315 -9.61 3.37 -11.13
C ARG A 315 -9.75 2.09 -10.29
N ARG A 316 -8.87 1.10 -10.46
CA ARG A 316 -8.88 -0.13 -9.67
C ARG A 316 -8.49 0.15 -8.21
N CYS A 317 -7.56 1.06 -7.96
CA CYS A 317 -7.22 1.53 -6.60
C CYS A 317 -8.42 2.19 -5.90
N PHE A 318 -9.12 3.10 -6.59
CA PHE A 318 -10.30 3.76 -6.00
C PHE A 318 -11.43 2.76 -5.72
N GLN A 319 -11.67 1.81 -6.64
CA GLN A 319 -12.62 0.72 -6.44
C GLN A 319 -12.24 -0.20 -5.26
N LEU A 320 -10.95 -0.53 -5.12
CA LEU A 320 -10.45 -1.28 -3.98
C LEU A 320 -10.75 -0.55 -2.67
N GLY A 321 -10.55 0.76 -2.60
CA GLY A 321 -10.93 1.57 -1.43
C GLY A 321 -12.40 1.42 -1.04
N ARG A 322 -13.30 1.58 -2.03
CA ARG A 322 -14.74 1.39 -1.81
C ARG A 322 -15.07 -0.03 -1.33
N ALA A 323 -14.43 -1.04 -1.91
CA ALA A 323 -14.62 -2.44 -1.53
C ALA A 323 -14.11 -2.71 -0.10
N LEU A 324 -12.97 -2.13 0.30
CA LEU A 324 -12.47 -2.20 1.67
C LEU A 324 -13.47 -1.61 2.67
N ARG A 325 -14.08 -0.46 2.35
CA ARG A 325 -15.14 0.12 3.18
C ARG A 325 -16.35 -0.80 3.29
N ALA A 326 -16.81 -1.37 2.18
CA ALA A 326 -17.95 -2.29 2.16
C ALA A 326 -17.65 -3.55 2.99
N ALA A 327 -16.46 -4.14 2.81
CA ALA A 327 -16.01 -5.30 3.57
C ALA A 327 -15.87 -5.02 5.07
N ALA A 328 -15.35 -3.85 5.45
CA ALA A 328 -15.28 -3.40 6.84
C ALA A 328 -16.69 -3.31 7.44
N ALA A 329 -17.61 -2.62 6.77
CA ALA A 329 -18.99 -2.46 7.21
C ALA A 329 -19.74 -3.81 7.31
N ALA A 330 -19.37 -4.82 6.52
CA ALA A 330 -19.97 -6.15 6.57
C ALA A 330 -19.43 -7.03 7.72
N SER A 331 -18.30 -6.67 8.33
CA SER A 331 -17.75 -7.42 9.46
C SER A 331 -18.68 -7.28 10.70
N PRO A 332 -18.98 -8.39 11.39
CA PRO A 332 -19.83 -8.37 12.59
C PRO A 332 -19.07 -7.92 13.86
N LEU A 333 -17.82 -7.48 13.72
CA LEU A 333 -16.98 -7.03 14.83
C LEU A 333 -17.35 -5.60 15.22
N ASP A 334 -17.40 -5.32 16.52
CA ASP A 334 -17.55 -3.95 17.04
C ASP A 334 -16.17 -3.29 17.15
N LEU A 335 -15.70 -2.70 16.04
CA LEU A 335 -14.36 -2.12 15.95
C LEU A 335 -14.38 -0.74 15.28
N ARG A 336 -13.58 0.17 15.84
CA ARG A 336 -13.22 1.45 15.25
C ARG A 336 -11.97 1.27 14.40
N ILE A 337 -12.11 1.35 13.09
CA ILE A 337 -11.02 1.15 12.13
C ILE A 337 -10.44 2.51 11.72
N ALA A 338 -9.13 2.67 11.80
CA ALA A 338 -8.40 3.70 11.07
C ALA A 338 -7.86 3.13 9.76
N VAL A 339 -7.90 3.90 8.67
CA VAL A 339 -7.26 3.53 7.40
C VAL A 339 -6.17 4.53 7.03
N LEU A 340 -5.02 4.05 6.57
CA LEU A 340 -3.83 4.89 6.33
C LEU A 340 -3.21 4.63 4.97
N ALA A 341 -2.93 5.68 4.20
CA ALA A 341 -2.06 5.63 3.03
C ALA A 341 -0.64 5.96 3.47
N SER A 342 0.30 5.06 3.19
CA SER A 342 1.71 5.26 3.46
C SER A 342 2.47 5.49 2.15
N GLY A 343 3.35 6.49 2.13
CA GLY A 343 4.17 6.83 0.97
C GLY A 343 3.65 8.03 0.18
N GLY A 344 4.23 8.28 -0.98
CA GLY A 344 3.90 9.39 -1.88
C GLY A 344 4.32 10.77 -1.37
N LEU A 345 3.98 11.86 -2.07
CA LEU A 345 3.42 11.87 -3.42
C LEU A 345 4.57 11.77 -4.45
N SER A 346 4.81 12.78 -5.27
CA SER A 346 5.84 12.72 -6.30
C SER A 346 7.26 12.60 -5.72
N HIS A 347 8.00 11.61 -6.22
CA HIS A 347 9.44 11.42 -6.02
C HIS A 347 9.95 10.33 -6.98
N PHE A 348 11.23 10.25 -7.35
CA PHE A 348 12.36 11.06 -6.90
C PHE A 348 12.40 12.47 -7.48
N VAL A 349 11.72 12.77 -8.58
CA VAL A 349 11.56 14.13 -9.12
C VAL A 349 10.25 14.72 -8.58
N VAL A 350 10.32 15.94 -8.05
CA VAL A 350 9.14 16.64 -7.52
C VAL A 350 8.28 17.19 -8.66
N ASP A 351 7.02 16.77 -8.70
CA ASP A 351 6.00 17.20 -9.64
C ASP A 351 4.81 17.80 -8.89
N GLU A 352 4.94 19.08 -8.50
CA GLU A 352 3.90 19.80 -7.78
C GLU A 352 2.58 19.88 -8.57
N GLN A 353 2.61 19.80 -9.90
CA GLN A 353 1.39 19.85 -10.70
C GLN A 353 0.58 18.56 -10.53
N LEU A 354 1.24 17.40 -10.60
CA LEU A 354 0.61 16.11 -10.30
C LEU A 354 0.12 16.06 -8.86
N ASP A 355 0.96 16.49 -7.91
CA ASP A 355 0.63 16.44 -6.50
C ASP A 355 -0.59 17.28 -6.16
N ARG A 356 -0.63 18.53 -6.63
CA ARG A 356 -1.78 19.42 -6.44
C ARG A 356 -3.03 18.86 -7.10
N ARG A 357 -2.92 18.28 -8.30
CA ARG A 357 -4.05 17.61 -8.95
C ARG A 357 -4.61 16.47 -8.09
N VAL A 358 -3.76 15.68 -7.43
CA VAL A 358 -4.19 14.60 -6.53
C VAL A 358 -4.85 15.16 -5.28
N LEU A 359 -4.21 16.13 -4.61
CA LEU A 359 -4.69 16.72 -3.36
C LEU A 359 -5.99 17.50 -3.56
N ASP A 360 -6.07 18.33 -4.60
CA ASP A 360 -7.29 19.06 -4.94
C ASP A 360 -8.43 18.10 -5.25
N ALA A 361 -8.17 16.98 -5.93
CA ALA A 361 -9.19 15.96 -6.20
C ALA A 361 -9.63 15.24 -4.92
N ILE A 362 -8.72 14.99 -3.98
CA ILE A 362 -9.04 14.44 -2.65
C ILE A 362 -9.93 15.42 -1.86
N GLU A 363 -9.54 16.70 -1.78
CA GLU A 363 -10.27 17.73 -1.03
C GLU A 363 -11.67 17.96 -1.61
N ASN A 364 -11.79 17.96 -2.95
CA ASN A 364 -13.07 18.19 -3.64
C ASN A 364 -13.88 16.91 -3.88
N LYS A 365 -13.43 15.75 -3.37
CA LYS A 365 -14.07 14.44 -3.58
C LYS A 365 -14.27 14.10 -5.07
N ASP A 366 -13.35 14.55 -5.92
CA ASP A 366 -13.38 14.31 -7.37
C ASP A 366 -12.79 12.94 -7.71
N ALA A 367 -13.64 11.92 -7.56
CA ALA A 367 -13.31 10.54 -7.86
C ALA A 367 -12.87 10.33 -9.33
N GLU A 368 -13.42 11.08 -10.28
CA GLU A 368 -13.09 10.86 -11.69
C GLU A 368 -11.69 11.37 -12.01
N THR A 369 -11.28 12.51 -11.46
CA THR A 369 -9.90 12.98 -11.58
C THR A 369 -8.93 11.96 -11.01
N LEU A 370 -9.18 11.42 -9.80
CA LEU A 370 -8.35 10.38 -9.20
C LEU A 370 -8.29 9.10 -10.04
N CYS A 371 -9.44 8.66 -10.58
CA CYS A 371 -9.53 7.44 -11.40
C CYS A 371 -8.88 7.57 -12.79
N THR A 372 -8.58 8.78 -13.25
CA THR A 372 -8.08 9.07 -14.61
C THR A 372 -6.69 9.70 -14.62
N ILE A 373 -5.95 9.64 -13.50
CA ILE A 373 -4.54 10.00 -13.49
C ILE A 373 -3.79 9.10 -14.50
N PRO A 374 -3.00 9.67 -15.42
CA PRO A 374 -2.25 8.88 -16.38
C PRO A 374 -1.22 7.99 -15.67
N THR A 375 -1.18 6.70 -16.03
CA THR A 375 -0.31 5.71 -15.38
C THR A 375 1.17 5.96 -15.58
N GLU A 376 1.55 6.64 -16.67
CA GLU A 376 2.90 7.07 -16.99
C GLU A 376 3.46 8.06 -15.95
N LEU A 377 2.59 8.78 -15.23
CA LEU A 377 2.98 9.69 -14.15
C LEU A 377 3.10 8.97 -12.79
N LEU A 378 2.72 7.70 -12.72
CA LEU A 378 2.66 6.91 -11.50
C LEU A 378 3.74 5.81 -11.49
N ASN A 379 5.00 6.22 -11.71
CA ASN A 379 6.17 5.35 -11.75
C ASN A 379 7.20 5.76 -10.69
N SER A 380 8.09 4.83 -10.32
CA SER A 380 9.07 5.03 -9.23
C SER A 380 8.36 5.53 -7.94
N GLY A 381 8.94 6.47 -7.21
CA GLY A 381 8.34 7.04 -6.00
C GLY A 381 6.92 7.59 -6.17
N SER A 382 6.62 8.26 -7.28
CA SER A 382 5.29 8.78 -7.59
C SER A 382 4.24 7.68 -7.72
N SER A 383 4.65 6.41 -7.87
CA SER A 383 3.73 5.28 -7.97
C SER A 383 2.89 5.05 -6.71
N GLU A 384 3.39 5.48 -5.55
CA GLU A 384 2.76 5.36 -4.22
C GLU A 384 1.50 6.24 -4.09
N ILE A 385 1.25 7.17 -5.01
CA ILE A 385 -0.04 7.89 -5.16
C ILE A 385 -1.21 6.90 -5.26
N ARG A 386 -0.99 5.66 -5.74
CA ARG A 386 -2.00 4.59 -5.72
C ARG A 386 -2.52 4.25 -4.32
N ASN A 387 -1.69 4.36 -3.28
CA ASN A 387 -2.10 4.16 -1.89
C ASN A 387 -3.11 5.25 -1.48
N TRP A 388 -2.83 6.51 -1.85
CA TRP A 388 -3.70 7.66 -1.61
C TRP A 388 -5.05 7.54 -2.32
N ILE A 389 -5.05 7.13 -3.59
CA ILE A 389 -6.28 6.90 -4.35
C ILE A 389 -7.13 5.79 -3.70
N THR A 390 -6.48 4.76 -3.15
CA THR A 390 -7.16 3.67 -2.43
C THR A 390 -7.83 4.20 -1.17
N ILE A 391 -7.13 4.99 -0.36
CA ILE A 391 -7.72 5.58 0.85
C ILE A 391 -8.81 6.60 0.52
N ALA A 392 -8.66 7.41 -0.53
CA ALA A 392 -9.71 8.30 -1.00
C ALA A 392 -10.99 7.54 -1.38
N GLY A 393 -10.86 6.35 -1.98
CA GLY A 393 -12.00 5.46 -2.26
C GLY A 393 -12.66 4.91 -0.99
N ALA A 394 -11.87 4.55 0.03
CA ALA A 394 -12.38 4.08 1.32
C ALA A 394 -13.08 5.20 2.10
N MET A 395 -12.55 6.43 2.00
CA MET A 395 -13.06 7.63 2.67
C MET A 395 -14.09 8.39 1.84
N GLU A 396 -14.55 7.84 0.72
CA GLU A 396 -15.49 8.54 -0.15
C GLU A 396 -16.74 9.01 0.62
N GLY A 397 -17.07 10.30 0.48
CA GLY A 397 -18.18 10.94 1.20
C GLY A 397 -17.76 11.60 2.50
N ARG A 398 -16.65 11.19 3.13
CA ARG A 398 -16.07 11.85 4.31
C ARG A 398 -15.28 13.09 3.90
N ASP A 399 -15.21 14.07 4.79
CA ASP A 399 -14.54 15.34 4.52
C ASP A 399 -13.06 15.26 4.89
N VAL A 400 -12.21 15.94 4.10
CA VAL A 400 -10.85 16.26 4.53
C VAL A 400 -10.96 17.28 5.65
N ARG A 401 -10.47 16.91 6.83
CA ARG A 401 -10.48 17.78 8.01
C ARG A 401 -9.29 18.73 8.00
N TRP A 402 -8.15 18.25 7.53
CA TRP A 402 -6.89 18.99 7.49
C TRP A 402 -5.95 18.36 6.47
N SER A 403 -5.17 19.22 5.81
CA SER A 403 -4.12 18.85 4.86
C SER A 403 -2.90 19.77 5.01
N GLU A 404 -1.70 19.25 4.77
CA GLU A 404 -0.47 20.02 4.64
C GLU A 404 0.37 19.43 3.51
N TYR A 405 0.93 20.31 2.67
CA TYR A 405 1.78 19.95 1.54
C TYR A 405 3.11 20.71 1.58
N VAL A 406 4.21 19.96 1.51
CA VAL A 406 5.58 20.48 1.61
C VAL A 406 6.44 19.87 0.49
N PRO A 407 6.63 20.57 -0.64
CA PRO A 407 7.50 20.10 -1.71
C PRO A 407 8.97 20.30 -1.31
N ILE A 408 9.68 19.21 -1.02
CA ILE A 408 11.09 19.27 -0.66
C ILE A 408 11.93 18.91 -1.87
N VAL A 409 12.64 19.89 -2.43
CA VAL A 409 13.67 19.68 -3.46
C VAL A 409 15.05 19.71 -2.81
N ARG A 410 15.87 18.71 -3.10
CA ARG A 410 17.23 18.56 -2.56
C ARG A 410 18.34 18.64 -3.60
N SER A 411 18.02 18.74 -4.89
CA SER A 411 19.04 18.80 -5.95
C SER A 411 18.68 19.71 -7.12
N ALA A 412 19.69 20.10 -7.90
CA ALA A 412 19.53 20.95 -9.08
C ALA A 412 18.66 20.30 -10.17
N ALA A 413 18.54 18.97 -10.16
CA ALA A 413 17.68 18.21 -11.06
C ALA A 413 16.21 18.20 -10.62
N GLY A 414 15.85 18.90 -9.54
CA GLY A 414 14.50 18.84 -8.97
C GLY A 414 14.23 17.54 -8.21
N THR A 415 15.27 16.76 -7.89
CA THR A 415 15.08 15.55 -7.10
C THR A 415 14.82 15.90 -5.64
N GLY A 416 13.99 15.11 -4.99
CA GLY A 416 13.29 15.51 -3.78
C GLY A 416 12.27 14.49 -3.32
N CYS A 417 11.34 14.95 -2.50
CA CYS A 417 10.11 14.24 -2.19
C CYS A 417 9.05 15.27 -1.82
N ALA A 418 7.91 15.18 -2.49
CA ALA A 418 6.76 16.01 -2.17
C ALA A 418 6.00 15.42 -0.98
N MET A 419 6.21 16.02 0.19
CA MET A 419 5.61 15.54 1.43
C MET A 419 4.15 15.98 1.48
N SER A 420 3.28 15.05 1.85
CA SER A 420 1.87 15.34 2.06
C SER A 420 1.35 14.64 3.30
N PHE A 421 0.45 15.33 4.00
CA PHE A 421 -0.19 14.88 5.22
C PHE A 421 -1.67 15.26 5.14
N VAL A 422 -2.57 14.28 5.24
CA VAL A 422 -4.03 14.52 5.13
C VAL A 422 -4.75 13.71 6.20
N SER A 423 -5.78 14.29 6.83
CA SER A 423 -6.71 13.58 7.70
C SER A 423 -8.16 13.73 7.23
N TRP A 424 -8.92 12.63 7.35
CA TRP A 424 -10.34 12.53 7.04
C TRP A 424 -11.10 12.11 8.30
N THR A 425 -12.33 12.62 8.48
CA THR A 425 -13.25 12.19 9.54
C THR A 425 -14.67 12.03 9.02
#